data_AF-A0A0C3A8V5-F1
#
_entry.id   AF-A0A0C3A8V5-F1
#
_cell.length_a   1.000
_cell.length_b   1.000
_cell.length_c   1.000
_cell.angle_alpha   90.00
_cell.angle_beta   90.00
_cell.angle_gamma   90.00
#
_symmetry.space_group_name_H-M   'P 1'
#
loop_
_entity.id
_entity.type
_entity.pdbx_description
1 polymer ?
#
loop_
_entity_poly.entity_id
_entity_poly.type
_entity_poly.pdbx_seq_one_letter_code
_entity_poly.pdbx_strand_id
1 'polypeptide(L)'
;MKESFRKIQRFQTEWENFIDSMIKEWKTLNVVSALLLSALLTVFQIQDAQYVPVTRTAALLSLICAFMSLMFGGMYIIRFSTMRTMRKAVRWIEVSRL
;
A
#
# COMPACT_ATOMS: atom_id res chain seq x y z
N MET A 1 -27.70 -8.48 25.21
CA MET A 1 -27.57 -9.07 23.85
C MET A 1 -27.56 -8.00 22.73
N LYS A 2 -28.57 -7.11 22.63
CA LYS A 2 -28.63 -6.03 21.60
C LYS A 2 -27.45 -5.06 21.59
N GLU A 3 -26.85 -4.80 22.75
CA GLU A 3 -25.75 -3.84 22.87
C GLU A 3 -24.41 -4.40 22.35
N SER A 4 -24.16 -5.70 22.56
CA SER A 4 -22.97 -6.38 22.03
C SER A 4 -22.98 -6.42 20.49
N PHE A 5 -24.15 -6.69 19.90
CA PHE A 5 -24.33 -6.69 18.44
C PHE A 5 -24.04 -5.31 17.82
N ARG A 6 -24.47 -4.24 18.48
CA ARG A 6 -24.20 -2.85 18.06
C ARG A 6 -22.71 -2.50 18.11
N LYS A 7 -21.98 -2.98 19.13
CA LYS A 7 -20.53 -2.78 19.25
C LYS A 7 -19.77 -3.48 18.13
N ILE A 8 -20.17 -4.71 17.78
CA ILE A 8 -19.56 -5.49 16.69
C ILE A 8 -19.80 -4.83 15.32
N GLN A 9 -21.02 -4.36 15.07
CA GLN A 9 -21.34 -3.69 13.81
C GLN A 9 -20.57 -2.37 13.64
N ARG A 10 -20.44 -1.58 14.72
CA ARG A 10 -19.58 -0.38 14.69
C ARG A 10 -18.13 -0.74 14.41
N PHE A 11 -17.59 -1.74 15.12
CA PHE A 11 -16.22 -2.19 14.91
C PHE A 11 -15.97 -2.62 13.46
N GLN A 12 -16.92 -3.33 12.84
CA GLN A 12 -16.82 -3.71 11.43
C GLN A 12 -16.80 -2.48 10.51
N THR A 13 -17.69 -1.51 10.72
CA THR A 13 -17.72 -0.28 9.92
C THR A 13 -16.42 0.53 10.08
N GLU A 14 -15.93 0.69 11.30
CA GLU A 14 -14.64 1.36 11.55
C GLU A 14 -13.46 0.61 10.92
N TRP A 15 -13.49 -0.73 10.95
CA TRP A 15 -12.47 -1.58 10.31
C TRP A 15 -12.48 -1.43 8.79
N GLU A 16 -13.64 -1.49 8.16
CA GLU A 16 -13.79 -1.31 6.71
C GLU A 16 -13.32 0.09 6.29
N ASN A 17 -13.72 1.13 7.04
CA ASN A 17 -13.26 2.51 6.82
C ASN A 17 -11.74 2.63 6.96
N PHE A 18 -11.14 2.05 8.00
CA PHE A 18 -9.70 2.06 8.21
C PHE A 18 -8.93 1.40 7.06
N ILE A 19 -9.36 0.21 6.64
CA ILE A 19 -8.75 -0.51 5.51
C ILE A 19 -8.88 0.30 4.22
N ASP A 20 -10.04 0.93 3.98
CA ASP A 20 -10.25 1.76 2.79
C ASP A 20 -9.38 3.03 2.80
N SER A 21 -9.21 3.68 3.95
CA SER A 21 -8.27 4.81 4.13
C SER A 21 -6.82 4.39 3.89
N MET A 22 -6.38 3.28 4.51
CA MET A 22 -5.04 2.73 4.27
C MET A 22 -4.81 2.47 2.79
N ILE A 23 -5.70 1.70 2.13
CA ILE A 23 -5.56 1.37 0.71
C ILE A 23 -5.45 2.65 -0.15
N LYS A 24 -6.18 3.71 0.19
CA LYS A 24 -6.10 5.00 -0.51
C LYS A 24 -4.74 5.67 -0.33
N GLU A 25 -4.21 5.71 0.88
CA GLU A 25 -2.87 6.25 1.17
C GLU A 25 -1.78 5.48 0.41
N TRP A 26 -1.84 4.14 0.45
CA TRP A 26 -0.89 3.29 -0.26
C TRP A 26 -0.98 3.45 -1.79
N LYS A 27 -2.18 3.68 -2.35
CA LYS A 27 -2.33 4.00 -3.78
C LYS A 27 -1.63 5.31 -4.14
N THR A 28 -1.81 6.36 -3.33
CA THR A 28 -1.12 7.65 -3.53
C THR A 28 0.40 7.49 -3.48
N LEU A 29 0.92 6.73 -2.51
CA LEU A 29 2.36 6.45 -2.41
C LEU A 29 2.90 5.72 -3.65
N ASN A 30 2.15 4.75 -4.19
CA ASN A 30 2.53 4.08 -5.44
C ASN A 30 2.57 5.04 -6.63
N VAL A 31 1.60 5.96 -6.74
CA VAL A 31 1.63 6.99 -7.80
C VAL A 31 2.86 7.87 -7.65
N VAL A 32 3.20 8.30 -6.44
CA VAL A 32 4.41 9.09 -6.16
C VAL A 32 5.68 8.31 -6.52
N SER A 33 5.78 7.02 -6.15
CA SER A 33 6.91 6.16 -6.53
C SER A 33 7.04 5.98 -8.05
N ALA A 34 5.91 5.86 -8.77
CA ALA A 34 5.91 5.80 -10.23
C ALA A 34 6.38 7.12 -10.86
N LEU A 35 5.93 8.26 -10.34
CA LEU A 35 6.38 9.59 -10.79
C LEU A 35 7.86 9.80 -10.52
N LEU A 36 8.36 9.41 -9.35
CA LEU A 36 9.78 9.40 -9.01
C LEU A 36 10.58 8.53 -9.96
N LEU A 37 10.07 7.33 -10.30
CA LEU A 37 10.70 6.44 -11.28
C LEU A 37 10.82 7.12 -12.65
N SER A 38 9.75 7.76 -13.12
CA SER A 38 9.77 8.52 -14.38
C SER A 38 10.77 9.67 -14.35
N ALA A 39 10.81 10.45 -13.26
CA ALA A 39 11.77 11.55 -13.11
C ALA A 39 13.22 11.05 -13.10
N LEU A 40 13.50 9.95 -12.40
CA LEU A 40 14.82 9.31 -12.38
C LEU A 40 15.24 8.82 -13.76
N LEU A 41 14.33 8.21 -14.53
CA LEU A 41 14.60 7.80 -15.91
C LEU A 41 14.95 8.99 -16.81
N THR A 42 14.28 10.14 -16.64
CA THR A 42 14.60 11.36 -17.38
C THR A 42 16.00 11.90 -17.05
N VAL A 43 16.45 11.81 -15.79
CA VAL A 43 17.83 12.20 -15.41
C VAL A 43 18.87 11.37 -16.15
N PHE A 44 18.62 10.08 -16.39
CA PHE A 44 19.52 9.22 -17.15
C PHE A 44 19.59 9.54 -18.65
N GLN A 45 18.62 10.27 -19.19
CA GLN A 45 18.60 10.69 -20.60
C GLN A 45 19.47 11.93 -20.87
N ILE A 46 19.90 12.64 -19.82
CA ILE A 46 20.80 13.81 -19.95
C ILE A 46 22.24 13.30 -20.16
N GLN A 47 22.84 13.63 -21.30
CA GLN A 47 24.18 13.16 -21.68
C GLN A 47 25.30 13.59 -20.70
N ASP A 48 25.17 14.77 -20.08
CA ASP A 48 26.14 15.26 -19.09
C ASP A 48 26.08 14.51 -17.75
N ALA A 49 24.91 13.96 -17.37
CA ALA A 49 24.75 13.22 -16.12
C ALA A 49 25.39 11.82 -16.18
N GLN A 50 25.67 11.30 -17.39
CA GLN A 50 26.31 9.99 -17.58
C GLN A 50 27.81 10.00 -17.26
N TYR A 51 28.45 11.17 -17.32
CA TYR A 51 29.89 11.32 -17.09
C TYR A 51 30.28 11.37 -15.61
N VAL A 52 29.33 11.59 -14.70
CA VAL A 52 29.59 11.62 -13.25
C VAL A 52 29.23 10.26 -12.62
N PRO A 53 30.20 9.39 -12.30
CA PRO A 53 29.93 8.05 -11.82
C PRO A 53 29.15 8.01 -10.49
N VAL A 54 29.32 9.00 -9.61
CA VAL A 54 28.55 9.14 -8.35
C VAL A 54 27.07 9.41 -8.62
N THR A 55 26.74 10.29 -9.56
CA THR A 55 25.35 10.62 -9.93
C THR A 55 24.66 9.40 -10.52
N ARG A 56 25.39 8.62 -11.35
CA ARG A 56 24.87 7.39 -11.96
C ARG A 56 24.54 6.32 -10.92
N THR A 57 25.45 6.04 -9.98
CA THR A 57 25.21 5.01 -8.95
C THR A 57 24.14 5.42 -7.95
N ALA A 58 24.12 6.69 -7.53
CA ALA A 58 23.08 7.23 -6.65
C ALA A 58 21.69 7.18 -7.31
N ALA A 59 21.60 7.51 -8.60
CA ALA A 59 20.36 7.41 -9.37
C ALA A 59 19.89 5.96 -9.53
N LEU A 60 20.80 5.00 -9.77
CA LEU A 60 20.46 3.57 -9.86
C LEU A 60 19.98 3.00 -8.52
N LEU A 61 20.63 3.37 -7.40
CA LEU A 61 20.19 2.97 -6.06
C LEU A 61 18.82 3.57 -5.71
N SER A 62 18.59 4.84 -6.07
CA SER A 62 17.30 5.51 -5.90
C SER A 62 16.21 4.84 -6.74
N LEU A 63 16.54 4.41 -7.96
CA LEU A 63 15.65 3.67 -8.86
C LEU A 63 15.25 2.32 -8.27
N ILE A 64 16.21 1.54 -7.76
CA ILE A 64 15.96 0.25 -7.10
C ILE A 64 15.09 0.45 -5.85
N CYS A 65 15.39 1.47 -5.04
CA CYS A 65 14.61 1.78 -3.85
C CYS A 65 13.15 2.16 -4.18
N ALA A 66 12.96 3.06 -5.16
CA ALA A 66 11.63 3.47 -5.63
C ALA A 66 10.85 2.28 -6.21
N PHE A 67 11.51 1.41 -6.97
CA PHE A 67 10.90 0.20 -7.53
C PHE A 67 10.51 -0.80 -6.46
N MET A 68 11.38 -1.04 -5.46
CA MET A 68 11.08 -1.92 -4.33
C MET A 68 9.91 -1.37 -3.49
N SER A 69 9.90 -0.07 -3.23
CA SER A 69 8.77 0.61 -2.55
C SER A 69 7.45 0.40 -3.29
N LEU A 70 7.46 0.52 -4.63
CA LEU A 70 6.30 0.29 -5.47
C LEU A 70 5.84 -1.17 -5.45
N MET A 71 6.76 -2.13 -5.58
CA MET A 71 6.43 -3.56 -5.56
C MET A 71 5.83 -3.99 -4.22
N PHE A 72 6.46 -3.60 -3.11
CA PHE A 72 5.92 -3.90 -1.79
C PHE A 72 4.60 -3.17 -1.56
N GLY A 73 4.49 -1.89 -1.90
CA GLY A 73 3.24 -1.11 -1.80
C GLY A 73 2.09 -1.74 -2.57
N GLY A 74 2.34 -2.20 -3.80
CA GLY A 74 1.35 -2.91 -4.62
C GLY A 74 0.93 -4.24 -4.02
N MET A 75 1.87 -5.06 -3.56
CA MET A 75 1.57 -6.33 -2.88
C MET A 75 0.75 -6.12 -1.60
N TYR A 76 1.07 -5.09 -0.80
CA TYR A 76 0.31 -4.75 0.39
C TYR A 76 -1.11 -4.30 0.06
N ILE A 77 -1.34 -3.49 -0.97
CA ILE A 77 -2.71 -3.11 -1.40
C ILE A 77 -3.54 -4.36 -1.71
N ILE A 78 -3.00 -5.31 -2.48
CA ILE A 78 -3.70 -6.56 -2.81
C ILE A 78 -3.98 -7.37 -1.54
N ARG A 79 -3.00 -7.46 -0.65
CA ARG A 79 -3.12 -8.25 0.59
C ARG A 79 -4.08 -7.64 1.61
N PHE A 80 -4.13 -6.33 1.74
CA PHE A 80 -5.08 -5.63 2.62
C PHE A 80 -6.47 -5.54 2.00
N SER A 81 -6.57 -5.39 0.67
CA SER A 81 -7.86 -5.45 -0.05
C SER A 81 -8.55 -6.81 0.12
N THR A 82 -7.80 -7.90 0.25
CA THR A 82 -8.36 -9.23 0.54
C THR A 82 -8.77 -9.39 2.02
N MET A 83 -8.23 -8.57 2.93
CA MET A 83 -8.66 -8.51 4.34
C MET A 83 -9.92 -7.64 4.56
N ARG A 84 -10.31 -6.83 3.56
CA ARG A 84 -11.54 -6.00 3.58
C ARG A 84 -12.80 -6.85 3.77
N THR A 85 -12.86 -8.04 3.17
CA THR A 85 -14.05 -8.89 3.30
C THR A 85 -14.01 -9.69 4.61
N MET A 86 -14.72 -9.17 5.61
CA MET A 86 -14.93 -9.69 6.97
C MET A 86 -15.68 -11.06 7.04
N ARG A 87 -15.52 -11.95 6.06
CA ARG A 87 -16.17 -13.28 6.04
C ARG A 87 -15.70 -14.20 7.19
N LYS A 88 -14.56 -13.91 7.82
CA LYS A 88 -14.09 -14.59 9.04
C LYS A 88 -14.72 -14.06 10.33
N ALA A 89 -15.16 -12.79 10.39
CA ALA A 89 -15.85 -12.31 11.60
C ALA A 89 -17.26 -12.90 11.74
N VAL A 90 -17.94 -13.12 10.61
CA VAL A 90 -19.21 -13.85 10.57
C VAL A 90 -19.05 -15.26 11.14
N ARG A 91 -17.98 -15.98 10.76
CA ARG A 91 -17.68 -17.32 11.26
C ARG A 91 -17.25 -17.36 12.75
N TRP A 92 -16.58 -16.32 13.24
CA TRP A 92 -16.22 -16.21 14.67
C TRP A 92 -17.41 -15.94 15.57
N ILE A 93 -18.37 -15.13 15.11
CA ILE A 93 -19.64 -14.88 15.83
C ILE A 93 -20.48 -16.16 15.89
N GLU A 94 -20.40 -17.00 14.87
CA GLU A 94 -21.14 -18.26 14.76
C GLU A 94 -20.57 -19.35 15.69
N VAL A 95 -19.25 -19.46 15.80
CA VAL A 95 -18.58 -20.40 16.73
C VAL A 95 -18.72 -19.96 18.20
N SER A 96 -18.81 -18.66 18.48
CA SER A 96 -18.96 -18.12 19.84
C SER A 96 -20.41 -18.16 20.37
N ARG A 97 -21.34 -18.75 19.60
CA ARG A 97 -22.77 -18.87 19.94
C ARG A 97 -23.15 -20.30 20.41
N LEU A 98 -22.16 -21.13 20.69
CA LEU A 98 -22.23 -22.33 21.53
C LEU A 98 -21.68 -22.00 22.91
#